data_AF-A0A1Y1V9C4-F1
#
_entry.id   AF-A0A1Y1V9C4-F1
#
_cell.length_a   1.000
_cell.length_b   1.000
_cell.length_c   1.000
_cell.angle_alpha   90.00
_cell.angle_beta   90.00
_cell.angle_gamma   90.00
#
_symmetry.space_group_name_H-M   'P 1'
#
loop_
_entity.id
_entity.type
_entity.pdbx_description
1 polymer ?
#
loop_
_entity_poly.entity_id
_entity_poly.type
_entity_poly.pdbx_seq_one_letter_code
_entity_poly.pdbx_strand_id
1 'polypeptide(L)'
;MSKRYEDFLSDNYGIQHENINHDVMTDFDIAINPSNIDAEYVNIYNRAINSFNKYTSKEDCFQNSIKTLKYGCLEMELDDNKKMEYAVELTLCELTSANISIPTECQNNYKTRNMAKCVETISRYNQLWTSYSGYFKDVVNMCYAIRYPLERNLLQNIHRNITKYQFNNMHVIASLYKREFLKIIEISEDYEKKSHLNTLNAINFMKKMNSNMESLNISYDNLINKHNNMEEKTQKLFQTINNSQQNLDGIKLSLNEIEMKKDSIVLIVNMIQNLFYKIIGI
;
A
#
# COMPACT_ATOMS: atom_id res chain seq x y z
N MET A 1 18.33 -5.51 -1.83
CA MET A 1 16.96 -5.00 -1.63
C MET A 1 16.82 -4.66 -0.14
N SER A 2 15.80 -3.92 0.32
CA SER A 2 15.58 -3.76 1.77
C SER A 2 14.67 -4.88 2.25
N LYS A 3 15.16 -5.69 3.20
CA LYS A 3 14.45 -6.89 3.67
C LYS A 3 13.02 -6.58 4.13
N ARG A 4 12.85 -5.43 4.81
CA ARG A 4 11.56 -4.89 5.29
C ARG A 4 10.51 -4.67 4.17
N TYR A 5 10.94 -4.52 2.92
CA TYR A 5 10.07 -4.43 1.73
C TYR A 5 9.69 -5.80 1.17
N GLU A 6 10.59 -6.77 1.27
CA GLU A 6 10.36 -8.17 0.87
C GLU A 6 9.43 -8.86 1.88
N ASP A 7 9.68 -8.68 3.18
CA ASP A 7 8.81 -9.12 4.27
C ASP A 7 7.37 -8.57 4.08
N PHE A 8 7.22 -7.27 3.81
CA PHE A 8 5.90 -6.64 3.59
C PHE A 8 5.12 -7.21 2.39
N LEU A 9 5.80 -7.58 1.29
CA LEU A 9 5.18 -8.19 0.11
C LEU A 9 4.80 -9.66 0.35
N SER A 10 5.63 -10.39 1.08
CA SER A 10 5.31 -11.75 1.55
C SER A 10 4.06 -11.75 2.42
N ASP A 11 4.03 -10.93 3.48
CA ASP A 11 3.00 -10.98 4.51
C ASP A 11 1.61 -10.50 4.04
N ASN A 12 1.56 -9.55 3.09
CA ASN A 12 0.29 -8.96 2.63
C ASN A 12 -0.20 -9.50 1.28
N TYR A 13 0.69 -10.08 0.46
CA TYR A 13 0.37 -10.50 -0.91
C TYR A 13 0.88 -11.91 -1.27
N GLY A 14 1.54 -12.62 -0.35
CA GLY A 14 2.04 -13.99 -0.57
C GLY A 14 3.23 -14.10 -1.53
N ILE A 15 3.83 -12.98 -1.94
CA ILE A 15 4.91 -12.95 -2.94
C ILE A 15 6.22 -13.34 -2.27
N GLN A 16 6.64 -14.60 -2.44
CA GLN A 16 7.91 -15.10 -1.91
C GLN A 16 9.12 -14.75 -2.80
N HIS A 17 10.30 -15.16 -2.34
CA HIS A 17 11.57 -14.52 -2.70
C HIS A 17 12.13 -14.88 -4.08
N GLU A 18 11.52 -15.84 -4.77
CA GLU A 18 11.94 -16.37 -6.07
C GLU A 18 10.94 -15.98 -7.17
N ASN A 19 11.38 -15.99 -8.44
CA ASN A 19 10.55 -15.89 -9.64
C ASN A 19 9.62 -14.67 -9.87
N ILE A 20 9.88 -13.50 -9.28
CA ILE A 20 9.25 -12.23 -9.75
C ILE A 20 9.48 -12.00 -11.27
N ASN A 21 10.55 -12.57 -11.84
CA ASN A 21 10.86 -12.54 -13.27
C ASN A 21 10.32 -13.74 -14.08
N HIS A 22 9.63 -14.72 -13.48
CA HIS A 22 9.21 -15.94 -14.18
C HIS A 22 7.77 -16.41 -13.92
N ASP A 23 7.30 -16.45 -12.68
CA ASP A 23 5.99 -17.05 -12.34
C ASP A 23 4.81 -16.18 -12.81
N VAL A 24 5.05 -14.88 -13.06
CA VAL A 24 4.06 -13.98 -13.68
C VAL A 24 3.93 -14.20 -15.21
N MET A 25 4.78 -15.05 -15.80
CA MET A 25 4.75 -15.36 -17.25
C MET A 25 4.18 -16.74 -17.61
N THR A 26 4.06 -17.68 -16.66
CA THR A 26 3.61 -19.06 -16.94
C THR A 26 2.12 -19.27 -16.73
N ASP A 27 1.55 -18.70 -15.67
CA ASP A 27 0.26 -19.16 -15.12
C ASP A 27 -0.96 -18.36 -15.63
N PHE A 28 -0.76 -17.44 -16.58
CA PHE A 28 -1.83 -16.72 -17.28
C PHE A 28 -2.15 -17.29 -18.67
N ASP A 29 -1.97 -18.60 -18.82
CA ASP A 29 -2.85 -19.39 -19.68
C ASP A 29 -4.29 -19.30 -19.12
N ILE A 30 -5.01 -18.24 -19.50
CA ILE A 30 -6.47 -18.19 -19.35
C ILE A 30 -7.04 -19.19 -20.37
N ALA A 31 -6.95 -20.46 -20.01
CA ALA A 31 -7.86 -21.47 -20.49
C ALA A 31 -9.26 -21.00 -20.14
N ILE A 32 -9.97 -20.48 -21.14
CA ILE A 32 -11.43 -20.28 -21.09
C ILE A 32 -12.00 -21.66 -20.79
N ASN A 33 -12.31 -21.93 -19.52
CA ASN A 33 -12.57 -23.28 -19.05
C ASN A 33 -13.77 -23.85 -19.83
N PRO A 34 -13.58 -24.84 -20.73
CA PRO A 34 -14.61 -25.20 -21.71
C PRO A 34 -15.88 -25.77 -21.08
N SER A 35 -15.82 -26.17 -19.80
CA SER A 35 -16.96 -26.65 -19.02
C SER A 35 -18.10 -25.64 -18.85
N ASN A 36 -17.83 -24.35 -19.03
CA ASN A 36 -18.84 -23.28 -18.90
C ASN A 36 -19.34 -22.73 -20.25
N ILE A 37 -19.08 -23.44 -21.36
CA ILE A 37 -19.76 -23.14 -22.63
C ILE A 37 -21.18 -23.71 -22.54
N ASP A 38 -22.18 -22.84 -22.66
CA ASP A 38 -23.59 -23.22 -22.62
C ASP A 38 -23.93 -24.31 -23.66
N ALA A 39 -24.55 -25.39 -23.19
CA ALA A 39 -24.97 -26.51 -24.02
C ALA A 39 -26.00 -26.08 -25.08
N GLU A 40 -26.84 -25.07 -24.83
CA GLU A 40 -27.73 -24.52 -25.85
C GLU A 40 -26.92 -23.86 -26.98
N TYR A 41 -25.90 -23.08 -26.63
CA TYR A 41 -25.02 -22.41 -27.59
C TYR A 41 -24.22 -23.41 -28.45
N VAL A 42 -23.71 -24.50 -27.85
CA VAL A 42 -23.08 -25.61 -28.59
C VAL A 42 -24.07 -26.25 -29.58
N ASN A 43 -25.33 -26.46 -29.17
CA ASN A 43 -26.35 -27.03 -30.04
C ASN A 43 -26.75 -26.08 -31.20
N ILE A 44 -26.80 -24.77 -30.96
CA ILE A 44 -27.02 -23.75 -32.01
C ILE A 44 -25.88 -23.76 -33.02
N TYR A 45 -24.62 -23.74 -32.57
CA TYR A 45 -23.46 -23.81 -33.46
C TYR A 45 -23.41 -25.13 -34.25
N ASN A 46 -23.68 -26.27 -33.60
CA ASN A 46 -23.70 -27.58 -34.27
C ASN A 46 -24.81 -27.67 -35.33
N ARG A 47 -25.99 -27.08 -35.09
CA ARG A 47 -27.05 -26.95 -36.11
C ARG A 47 -26.55 -26.10 -37.29
N ALA A 48 -25.96 -24.94 -37.01
CA ALA A 48 -25.46 -24.01 -38.00
C ALA A 48 -24.39 -24.63 -38.91
N ILE A 49 -23.34 -25.23 -38.32
CA ILE A 49 -22.24 -25.82 -39.09
C ILE A 49 -22.68 -27.05 -39.87
N ASN A 50 -23.66 -27.83 -39.38
CA ASN A 50 -24.23 -28.95 -40.13
C ASN A 50 -25.05 -28.48 -41.34
N SER A 51 -25.89 -27.45 -41.20
CA SER A 51 -26.59 -26.83 -42.34
C SER A 51 -25.60 -26.28 -43.37
N PHE A 52 -24.50 -25.67 -42.96
CA PHE A 52 -23.46 -25.19 -43.88
C PHE A 52 -22.71 -26.32 -44.59
N ASN A 53 -22.20 -27.30 -43.83
CA ASN A 53 -21.42 -28.42 -44.35
C ASN A 53 -22.20 -29.27 -45.37
N LYS A 54 -23.52 -29.41 -45.18
CA LYS A 54 -24.45 -30.12 -46.07
C LYS A 54 -24.46 -29.60 -47.52
N TYR A 55 -24.12 -28.32 -47.74
CA TYR A 55 -24.16 -27.70 -49.06
C TYR A 55 -22.77 -27.34 -49.60
N THR A 56 -21.76 -27.14 -48.76
CA THR A 56 -20.37 -26.98 -49.23
C THR A 56 -19.78 -28.23 -49.86
N SER A 57 -20.35 -29.41 -49.58
CA SER A 57 -19.95 -30.69 -50.18
C SER A 57 -20.61 -30.99 -51.54
N LYS A 58 -21.53 -30.13 -52.01
CA LYS A 58 -22.17 -30.27 -53.32
C LYS A 58 -21.34 -29.60 -54.43
N GLU A 59 -21.69 -29.93 -55.68
CA GLU A 59 -21.01 -29.47 -56.91
C GLU A 59 -21.18 -27.95 -57.19
N ASP A 60 -20.42 -27.46 -58.17
CA ASP A 60 -20.05 -26.05 -58.41
C ASP A 60 -21.15 -25.00 -58.26
N CYS A 61 -22.40 -25.30 -58.67
CA CYS A 61 -23.52 -24.36 -58.54
C CYS A 61 -23.72 -23.95 -57.07
N PHE A 62 -23.78 -24.93 -56.16
CA PHE A 62 -23.94 -24.68 -54.72
C PHE A 62 -22.73 -23.93 -54.16
N GLN A 63 -21.52 -24.26 -54.61
CA GLN A 63 -20.31 -23.55 -54.16
C GLN A 63 -20.32 -22.08 -54.56
N ASN A 64 -20.87 -21.73 -55.73
CA ASN A 64 -20.95 -20.34 -56.18
C ASN A 64 -21.99 -19.54 -55.40
N SER A 65 -23.16 -20.12 -55.10
CA SER A 65 -24.13 -19.53 -54.16
C SER A 65 -23.53 -19.32 -52.77
N ILE A 66 -22.80 -20.31 -52.25
CA ILE A 66 -22.15 -20.23 -50.94
C ILE A 66 -21.02 -19.19 -50.91
N LYS A 67 -20.26 -19.00 -52.00
CA LYS A 67 -19.28 -17.91 -52.12
C LYS A 67 -19.96 -16.55 -52.01
N THR A 68 -21.08 -16.35 -52.73
CA THR A 68 -21.85 -15.09 -52.67
C THR A 68 -22.49 -14.87 -51.29
N LEU A 69 -23.04 -15.93 -50.68
CA LEU A 69 -23.60 -15.93 -49.33
C LEU A 69 -22.54 -15.53 -48.29
N LYS A 70 -21.31 -16.03 -48.38
CA LYS A 70 -20.22 -15.68 -47.46
C LYS A 70 -19.97 -14.18 -47.34
N TYR A 71 -20.07 -13.44 -48.44
CA TYR A 71 -19.94 -11.98 -48.41
C TYR A 71 -21.20 -11.29 -47.89
N GLY A 72 -22.39 -11.77 -48.26
CA GLY A 72 -23.66 -11.24 -47.76
C GLY A 72 -23.84 -11.41 -46.24
N CYS A 73 -23.32 -12.51 -45.67
CA CYS A 73 -23.32 -12.77 -44.23
C CYS A 73 -22.35 -11.91 -43.42
N LEU A 74 -21.55 -11.02 -44.02
CA LEU A 74 -20.66 -10.11 -43.26
C LEU A 74 -21.42 -8.92 -42.67
N GLU A 75 -22.66 -8.69 -43.09
CA GLU A 75 -23.54 -7.65 -42.54
C GLU A 75 -24.19 -8.10 -41.21
N MET A 76 -24.56 -7.12 -40.37
CA MET A 76 -25.03 -7.36 -39.00
C MET A 76 -26.34 -8.16 -38.95
N GLU A 77 -27.22 -7.97 -39.94
CA GLU A 77 -28.41 -8.79 -40.17
C GLU A 77 -28.51 -9.10 -41.66
N LEU A 78 -28.94 -10.32 -42.01
CA LEU A 78 -29.22 -10.65 -43.40
C LEU A 78 -30.64 -10.21 -43.73
N ASP A 79 -30.79 -9.20 -44.60
CA ASP A 79 -32.10 -8.73 -45.09
C ASP A 79 -32.96 -9.86 -45.68
N ASP A 80 -34.28 -9.76 -45.57
CA ASP A 80 -35.21 -10.78 -46.07
C ASP A 80 -35.16 -10.95 -47.59
N ASN A 81 -34.92 -9.88 -48.37
CA ASN A 81 -34.74 -10.01 -49.82
C ASN A 81 -33.46 -10.79 -50.13
N LYS A 82 -32.38 -10.58 -49.36
CA LYS A 82 -31.15 -11.40 -49.45
C LYS A 82 -31.40 -12.85 -49.03
N LYS A 83 -32.18 -13.12 -47.97
CA LYS A 83 -32.60 -14.49 -47.60
C LYS A 83 -33.35 -15.16 -48.75
N MET A 84 -34.28 -14.46 -49.39
CA MET A 84 -35.01 -14.95 -50.57
C MET A 84 -34.06 -15.20 -51.75
N GLU A 85 -33.08 -14.33 -51.99
CA GLU A 85 -32.09 -14.47 -53.07
C GLU A 85 -31.27 -15.76 -52.93
N TYR A 86 -30.66 -15.99 -51.77
CA TYR A 86 -29.88 -17.21 -51.54
C TYR A 86 -30.76 -18.46 -51.48
N ALA A 87 -31.99 -18.37 -50.96
CA ALA A 87 -32.94 -19.49 -50.96
C ALA A 87 -33.36 -19.90 -52.39
N VAL A 88 -33.62 -18.93 -53.28
CA VAL A 88 -33.89 -19.20 -54.70
C VAL A 88 -32.64 -19.75 -55.38
N GLU A 89 -31.46 -19.15 -55.21
CA GLU A 89 -30.22 -19.66 -55.80
C GLU A 89 -29.98 -21.15 -55.48
N LEU A 90 -30.04 -21.51 -54.20
CA LEU A 90 -29.81 -22.88 -53.75
C LEU A 90 -30.90 -23.84 -54.24
N THR A 91 -32.15 -23.38 -54.34
CA THR A 91 -33.25 -24.14 -54.95
C THR A 91 -32.97 -24.39 -56.44
N LEU A 92 -32.55 -23.38 -57.19
CA LEU A 92 -32.25 -23.51 -58.63
C LEU A 92 -31.05 -24.44 -58.88
N CYS A 93 -30.04 -24.42 -58.02
CA CYS A 93 -28.97 -25.42 -58.06
C CYS A 93 -29.47 -26.84 -57.80
N GLU A 94 -30.43 -27.03 -56.89
CA GLU A 94 -31.04 -28.33 -56.63
C GLU A 94 -31.86 -28.83 -57.83
N LEU A 95 -32.71 -28.00 -58.43
CA LEU A 95 -33.47 -28.35 -59.63
C LEU A 95 -32.53 -28.71 -60.79
N THR A 96 -31.47 -27.93 -61.00
CA THR A 96 -30.45 -28.21 -62.02
C THR A 96 -29.79 -29.57 -61.77
N SER A 97 -29.37 -29.85 -60.53
CA SER A 97 -28.73 -31.13 -60.17
C SER A 97 -29.68 -32.35 -60.26
N ALA A 98 -30.99 -32.12 -60.12
CA ALA A 98 -32.02 -33.14 -60.27
C ALA A 98 -32.56 -33.26 -61.72
N ASN A 99 -32.01 -32.49 -62.67
CA ASN A 99 -32.49 -32.37 -64.05
C ASN A 99 -34.00 -31.98 -64.15
N ILE A 100 -34.47 -31.17 -63.20
CA ILE A 100 -35.84 -30.62 -63.17
C ILE A 100 -35.84 -29.27 -63.89
N SER A 101 -36.82 -29.05 -64.77
CA SER A 101 -36.98 -27.80 -65.51
C SER A 101 -37.23 -26.60 -64.58
N ILE A 102 -36.38 -25.58 -64.70
CA ILE A 102 -36.51 -24.33 -63.95
C ILE A 102 -37.71 -23.52 -64.49
N PRO A 103 -38.63 -23.01 -63.65
CA PRO A 103 -39.75 -22.18 -64.09
C PRO A 103 -39.29 -20.88 -64.79
N THR A 104 -40.03 -20.44 -65.81
CA THR A 104 -39.67 -19.28 -66.66
C THR A 104 -39.52 -17.98 -65.89
N GLU A 105 -40.27 -17.78 -64.80
CA GLU A 105 -40.16 -16.57 -63.96
C GLU A 105 -38.86 -16.54 -63.13
N CYS A 106 -38.21 -17.70 -62.97
CA CYS A 106 -36.91 -17.86 -62.33
C CYS A 106 -35.73 -17.91 -63.32
N GLN A 107 -35.99 -18.02 -64.62
CA GLN A 107 -34.93 -18.00 -65.65
C GLN A 107 -34.52 -16.55 -65.94
N ASN A 108 -33.21 -16.26 -65.86
CA ASN A 108 -32.56 -14.97 -66.19
C ASN A 108 -33.07 -13.72 -65.44
N ASN A 109 -32.16 -13.04 -64.73
CA ASN A 109 -32.42 -11.75 -64.08
C ASN A 109 -33.59 -11.70 -63.06
N TYR A 110 -34.01 -12.85 -62.50
CA TYR A 110 -35.03 -12.89 -61.45
C TYR A 110 -34.71 -11.92 -60.28
N LYS A 111 -33.43 -11.85 -59.90
CA LYS A 111 -32.87 -10.97 -58.84
C LYS A 111 -33.30 -9.50 -58.92
N THR A 112 -33.48 -8.93 -60.12
CA THR A 112 -33.68 -7.47 -60.28
C THR A 112 -35.10 -7.04 -60.61
N ARG A 113 -35.99 -7.96 -61.06
CA ARG A 113 -37.36 -7.61 -61.49
C ARG A 113 -38.45 -8.64 -61.20
N ASN A 114 -38.13 -9.92 -60.98
CA ASN A 114 -39.11 -11.00 -60.93
C ASN A 114 -39.02 -11.89 -59.68
N MET A 115 -38.17 -11.58 -58.70
CA MET A 115 -37.95 -12.40 -57.49
C MET A 115 -39.25 -12.88 -56.83
N ALA A 116 -40.18 -11.96 -56.51
CA ALA A 116 -41.47 -12.30 -55.92
C ALA A 116 -42.29 -13.27 -56.78
N LYS A 117 -42.26 -13.14 -58.12
CA LYS A 117 -42.96 -14.03 -59.07
C LYS A 117 -42.28 -15.39 -59.18
N CYS A 118 -40.95 -15.45 -59.12
CA CYS A 118 -40.22 -16.72 -59.07
C CYS A 118 -40.59 -17.50 -57.80
N VAL A 119 -40.61 -16.84 -56.63
CA VAL A 119 -41.06 -17.45 -55.37
C VAL A 119 -42.55 -17.81 -55.40
N GLU A 120 -43.40 -17.01 -56.05
CA GLU A 120 -44.81 -17.35 -56.28
C GLU A 120 -44.96 -18.60 -57.17
N THR A 121 -44.23 -18.71 -58.29
CA THR A 121 -44.27 -19.93 -59.11
C THR A 121 -43.74 -21.14 -58.34
N ILE A 122 -42.67 -20.99 -57.56
CA ILE A 122 -42.14 -22.04 -56.68
C ILE A 122 -43.19 -22.51 -55.66
N SER A 123 -43.96 -21.59 -55.06
CA SER A 123 -44.97 -21.93 -54.04
C SER A 123 -46.16 -22.73 -54.60
N ARG A 124 -46.43 -22.65 -55.91
CA ARG A 124 -47.49 -23.42 -56.59
C ARG A 124 -47.17 -24.92 -56.72
N TYR A 125 -45.93 -25.35 -56.48
CA TYR A 125 -45.51 -26.74 -56.62
C TYR A 125 -44.91 -27.25 -55.29
N ASN A 126 -45.62 -28.15 -54.59
CA ASN A 126 -45.26 -28.64 -53.26
C ASN A 126 -43.80 -29.11 -53.12
N GLN A 127 -43.24 -29.76 -54.14
CA GLN A 127 -41.83 -30.22 -54.15
C GLN A 127 -40.84 -29.04 -54.20
N LEU A 128 -41.08 -28.05 -55.06
CA LEU A 128 -40.23 -26.86 -55.19
C LEU A 128 -40.33 -26.00 -53.92
N TRP A 129 -41.56 -25.83 -53.39
CA TRP A 129 -41.81 -25.14 -52.13
C TRP A 129 -41.10 -25.80 -50.94
N THR A 130 -41.04 -27.13 -50.89
CA THR A 130 -40.33 -27.86 -49.82
C THR A 130 -38.83 -27.57 -49.86
N SER A 131 -38.23 -27.56 -51.06
CA SER A 131 -36.82 -27.19 -51.24
C SER A 131 -36.57 -25.74 -50.82
N TYR A 132 -37.32 -24.79 -51.40
CA TYR A 132 -37.17 -23.36 -51.12
C TYR A 132 -37.39 -23.00 -49.64
N SER A 133 -38.45 -23.49 -49.01
CA SER A 133 -38.74 -23.20 -47.60
C SER A 133 -37.79 -23.92 -46.63
N GLY A 134 -37.10 -24.97 -47.07
CA GLY A 134 -35.94 -25.54 -46.41
C GLY A 134 -34.72 -24.60 -46.50
N TYR A 135 -34.32 -24.24 -47.73
CA TYR A 135 -33.19 -23.33 -47.97
C TYR A 135 -33.36 -21.97 -47.29
N PHE A 136 -34.55 -21.38 -47.30
CA PHE A 136 -34.84 -20.10 -46.64
C PHE A 136 -34.60 -20.13 -45.12
N LYS A 137 -34.87 -21.26 -44.46
CA LYS A 137 -34.55 -21.48 -43.04
C LYS A 137 -33.06 -21.76 -42.83
N ASP A 138 -32.46 -22.57 -43.70
CA ASP A 138 -31.05 -22.94 -43.61
C ASP A 138 -30.08 -21.78 -43.90
N VAL A 139 -30.45 -20.79 -44.72
CA VAL A 139 -29.59 -19.62 -45.04
C VAL A 139 -29.19 -18.83 -43.78
N VAL A 140 -30.09 -18.70 -42.79
CA VAL A 140 -29.77 -18.04 -41.51
C VAL A 140 -28.77 -18.87 -40.69
N ASN A 141 -28.99 -20.19 -40.64
CA ASN A 141 -28.06 -21.15 -40.01
C ASN A 141 -26.67 -21.10 -40.68
N MET A 142 -26.62 -21.00 -42.02
CA MET A 142 -25.37 -20.85 -42.76
C MET A 142 -24.65 -19.54 -42.43
N CYS A 143 -25.35 -18.40 -42.37
CA CYS A 143 -24.71 -17.14 -41.98
C CYS A 143 -24.12 -17.20 -40.57
N TYR A 144 -24.80 -17.83 -39.60
CA TYR A 144 -24.25 -18.04 -38.27
C TYR A 144 -22.95 -18.86 -38.31
N ALA A 145 -22.92 -19.96 -39.07
CA ALA A 145 -21.73 -20.79 -39.24
C ALA A 145 -20.56 -20.06 -39.92
N ILE A 146 -20.86 -19.14 -40.84
CA ILE A 146 -19.85 -18.32 -41.55
C ILE A 146 -19.29 -17.23 -40.63
N ARG A 147 -20.16 -16.53 -39.88
CA ARG A 147 -19.77 -15.41 -38.99
C ARG A 147 -19.04 -15.86 -37.74
N TYR A 148 -19.54 -16.88 -37.05
CA TYR A 148 -19.02 -17.31 -35.76
C TYR A 148 -17.49 -17.48 -35.68
N PRO A 149 -16.79 -18.17 -36.62
CA PRO A 149 -15.33 -18.26 -36.56
C PRO A 149 -14.63 -16.92 -36.79
N LEU A 150 -15.19 -16.00 -37.59
CA LEU A 150 -14.64 -14.67 -37.82
C LEU A 150 -14.79 -13.80 -36.57
N GLU A 151 -15.99 -13.76 -36.00
CA GLU A 151 -16.32 -13.01 -34.78
C GLU A 151 -15.52 -13.54 -33.58
N ARG A 152 -15.42 -14.87 -33.42
CA ARG A 152 -14.58 -15.51 -32.40
C ARG A 152 -13.11 -15.10 -32.52
N ASN A 153 -12.54 -15.15 -33.73
CA ASN A 153 -11.14 -14.79 -33.95
C ASN A 153 -10.89 -13.29 -33.69
N LEU A 154 -11.81 -12.42 -34.11
CA LEU A 154 -11.76 -10.98 -33.84
C LEU A 154 -11.82 -10.72 -32.33
N LEU A 155 -12.77 -11.32 -31.62
CA LEU A 155 -12.96 -11.20 -30.18
C LEU A 155 -11.72 -11.70 -29.40
N GLN A 156 -11.18 -12.87 -29.76
CA GLN A 156 -9.94 -13.40 -29.16
C GLN A 156 -8.74 -12.47 -29.39
N ASN A 157 -8.58 -11.88 -30.57
CA ASN A 157 -7.50 -10.94 -30.85
C ASN A 157 -7.67 -9.61 -30.09
N ILE A 158 -8.90 -9.11 -29.97
CA ILE A 158 -9.23 -7.93 -29.15
C ILE A 158 -8.89 -8.19 -27.68
N HIS A 159 -9.33 -9.31 -27.10
CA HIS A 159 -9.00 -9.67 -25.72
C HIS A 159 -7.49 -9.82 -25.50
N ARG A 160 -6.77 -10.54 -26.36
CA ARG A 160 -5.31 -10.66 -26.27
C ARG A 160 -4.60 -9.30 -26.26
N ASN A 161 -5.03 -8.36 -27.10
CA ASN A 161 -4.49 -7.01 -27.12
C ASN A 161 -4.84 -6.24 -25.83
N ILE A 162 -6.10 -6.28 -25.38
CA ILE A 162 -6.54 -5.62 -24.14
C ILE A 162 -5.77 -6.15 -22.92
N THR A 163 -5.67 -7.47 -22.75
CA THR A 163 -4.92 -8.10 -21.65
C THR A 163 -3.45 -7.71 -21.68
N LYS A 164 -2.82 -7.65 -22.87
CA LYS A 164 -1.43 -7.18 -23.03
C LYS A 164 -1.25 -5.72 -22.59
N TYR A 165 -2.19 -4.83 -22.93
CA TYR A 165 -2.15 -3.45 -22.47
C TYR A 165 -2.42 -3.33 -20.96
N GLN A 166 -3.37 -4.10 -20.42
CA GLN A 166 -3.65 -4.14 -18.98
C GLN A 166 -2.42 -4.61 -18.18
N PHE A 167 -1.76 -5.68 -18.63
CA PHE A 167 -0.53 -6.19 -18.01
C PHE A 167 0.60 -5.15 -18.03
N ASN A 168 0.88 -4.56 -19.20
CA ASN A 168 1.91 -3.51 -19.33
C ASN A 168 1.63 -2.32 -18.41
N ASN A 169 0.38 -1.86 -18.36
CA ASN A 169 -0.04 -0.75 -17.49
C ASN A 169 0.10 -1.11 -16.02
N MET A 170 -0.32 -2.32 -15.61
CA MET A 170 -0.20 -2.81 -14.23
C MET A 170 1.27 -2.91 -13.80
N HIS A 171 2.16 -3.43 -14.66
CA HIS A 171 3.59 -3.50 -14.40
C HIS A 171 4.22 -2.11 -14.23
N VAL A 172 3.89 -1.15 -15.11
CA VAL A 172 4.34 0.25 -14.99
C VAL A 172 3.83 0.87 -13.68
N ILE A 173 2.55 0.72 -13.36
CA ILE A 173 1.94 1.23 -12.12
C ILE A 173 2.61 0.63 -10.88
N ALA A 174 2.84 -0.68 -10.84
CA ALA A 174 3.54 -1.35 -9.74
C ALA A 174 4.98 -0.83 -9.59
N SER A 175 5.69 -0.59 -10.69
CA SER A 175 7.05 -0.02 -10.66
C SER A 175 7.09 1.41 -10.09
N LEU A 176 6.06 2.22 -10.36
CA LEU A 176 5.91 3.57 -9.82
C LEU A 176 5.58 3.54 -8.33
N TYR A 177 4.61 2.72 -7.89
CA TYR A 177 4.31 2.55 -6.47
C TYR A 177 5.53 2.04 -5.68
N LYS A 178 6.28 1.07 -6.22
CA LYS A 178 7.55 0.61 -5.62
C LYS A 178 8.56 1.75 -5.48
N ARG A 179 8.71 2.61 -6.49
CA ARG A 179 9.63 3.75 -6.44
C ARG A 179 9.23 4.78 -5.38
N GLU A 180 7.96 5.17 -5.31
CA GLU A 180 7.51 6.17 -4.34
C GLU A 180 7.55 5.62 -2.90
N PHE A 181 7.19 4.34 -2.69
CA PHE A 181 7.27 3.70 -1.37
C PHE A 181 8.71 3.62 -0.85
N LEU A 182 9.69 3.35 -1.71
CA LEU A 182 11.11 3.36 -1.32
C LEU A 182 11.61 4.75 -0.87
N LYS A 183 11.15 5.85 -1.50
CA LYS A 183 11.46 7.22 -1.03
C LYS A 183 10.88 7.49 0.36
N ILE A 184 9.66 7.02 0.62
CA ILE A 184 8.99 7.21 1.93
C ILE A 184 9.78 6.48 3.03
N ILE A 185 10.28 5.26 2.75
CA ILE A 185 11.19 4.54 3.66
C ILE A 185 12.46 5.34 3.89
N GLU A 186 13.15 5.79 2.83
CA GLU A 186 14.41 6.55 2.93
C GLU A 186 14.27 7.83 3.78
N ILE A 187 13.19 8.59 3.57
CA ILE A 187 12.86 9.79 4.36
C ILE A 187 12.56 9.43 5.82
N SER A 188 11.83 8.33 6.07
CA SER A 188 11.54 7.89 7.45
C SER A 188 12.81 7.47 8.20
N GLU A 189 13.74 6.79 7.53
CA GLU A 189 15.00 6.37 8.14
C GLU A 189 15.92 7.57 8.45
N ASP A 190 16.01 8.59 7.59
CA ASP A 190 16.76 9.81 7.89
C ASP A 190 16.16 10.55 9.09
N TYR A 191 14.82 10.64 9.14
CA TYR A 191 14.12 11.25 10.27
C TYR A 191 14.38 10.49 11.59
N GLU A 192 14.34 9.16 11.58
CA GLU A 192 14.71 8.33 12.74
C GLU A 192 16.17 8.55 13.16
N LYS A 193 17.13 8.52 12.21
CA LYS A 193 18.57 8.75 12.48
C LYS A 193 18.80 10.14 13.10
N LYS A 194 18.16 11.17 12.57
CA LYS A 194 18.23 12.56 13.06
C LYS A 194 17.59 12.74 14.44
N SER A 195 16.45 12.10 14.67
CA SER A 195 15.77 12.06 15.98
C SER A 195 16.64 11.37 17.05
N HIS A 196 17.26 10.25 16.70
CA HIS A 196 18.19 9.53 17.58
C HIS A 196 19.43 10.36 17.91
N LEU A 197 20.04 11.03 16.93
CA LEU A 197 21.18 11.93 17.14
C LEU A 197 20.83 13.10 18.09
N ASN A 198 19.67 13.74 17.91
CA ASN A 198 19.18 14.78 18.81
C ASN A 198 18.99 14.26 20.24
N THR A 199 18.42 13.06 20.38
CA THR A 199 18.22 12.40 21.68
C THR A 199 19.55 12.07 22.36
N LEU A 200 20.53 11.55 21.62
CA LEU A 200 21.88 11.26 22.11
C LEU A 200 22.61 12.53 22.57
N ASN A 201 22.47 13.63 21.83
CA ASN A 201 23.03 14.93 22.20
C ASN A 201 22.41 15.46 23.51
N ALA A 202 21.09 15.33 23.68
CA ALA A 202 20.41 15.69 24.93
C ALA A 202 20.86 14.82 26.11
N ILE A 203 21.02 13.50 25.92
CA ILE A 203 21.56 12.58 26.95
C ILE A 203 22.99 12.97 27.35
N ASN A 204 23.85 13.32 26.38
CA ASN A 204 25.23 13.72 26.65
C ASN A 204 25.31 15.08 27.38
N PHE A 205 24.41 16.02 27.08
CA PHE A 205 24.26 17.26 27.84
C PHE A 205 23.82 16.99 29.28
N MET A 206 22.79 16.16 29.49
CA MET A 206 22.30 15.75 30.81
C MET A 206 23.39 15.08 31.65
N LYS A 207 24.19 14.17 31.07
CA LYS A 207 25.33 13.53 31.74
C LYS A 207 26.36 14.56 32.22
N LYS A 208 26.72 15.54 31.38
CA LYS A 208 27.65 16.62 31.76
C LYS A 208 27.08 17.51 32.87
N MET A 209 25.78 17.78 32.84
CA MET A 209 25.10 18.51 33.92
C MET A 209 25.13 17.72 35.24
N ASN A 210 24.92 16.40 35.19
CA ASN A 210 24.99 15.53 36.37
C ASN A 210 26.39 15.52 37.01
N SER A 211 27.47 15.35 36.23
CA SER A 211 28.85 15.41 36.78
C SER A 211 29.20 16.78 37.37
N ASN A 212 28.61 17.86 36.85
CA ASN A 212 28.75 19.19 37.43
C ASN A 212 27.99 19.31 38.77
N MET A 213 26.81 18.71 38.89
CA MET A 213 26.05 18.66 40.15
C MET A 213 26.74 17.81 41.21
N GLU A 214 27.32 16.66 40.84
CA GLU A 214 28.09 15.80 41.75
C GLU A 214 29.31 16.54 42.33
N SER A 215 30.08 17.23 41.48
CA SER A 215 31.23 18.05 41.94
C SER A 215 30.80 19.27 42.76
N LEU A 216 29.65 19.88 42.47
CA LEU A 216 29.06 20.92 43.31
C LEU A 216 28.66 20.38 44.69
N ASN A 217 28.05 19.19 44.77
CA ASN A 217 27.66 18.57 46.03
C ASN A 217 28.88 18.26 46.90
N ILE A 218 29.93 17.66 46.32
CA ILE A 218 31.20 17.42 47.02
C ILE A 218 31.80 18.73 47.55
N SER A 219 31.72 19.83 46.78
CA SER A 219 32.17 21.15 47.24
C SER A 219 31.34 21.67 48.43
N TYR A 220 30.01 21.48 48.38
CA TYR A 220 29.08 21.85 49.44
C TYR A 220 29.30 21.04 50.74
N ASP A 221 29.49 19.72 50.64
CA ASP A 221 29.81 18.85 51.78
C ASP A 221 31.13 19.26 52.46
N ASN A 222 32.14 19.66 51.66
CA ASN A 222 33.40 20.20 52.18
C ASN A 222 33.21 21.55 52.90
N LEU A 223 32.30 22.41 52.43
CA LEU A 223 31.96 23.66 53.11
C LEU A 223 31.22 23.43 54.43
N ILE A 224 30.28 22.47 54.50
CA ILE A 224 29.62 22.06 55.74
C ILE A 224 30.65 21.54 56.75
N ASN A 225 31.51 20.60 56.35
CA ASN A 225 32.53 20.04 57.25
C ASN A 225 33.50 21.12 57.77
N LYS A 226 33.84 22.12 56.93
CA LYS A 226 34.64 23.28 57.36
C LYS A 226 33.86 24.20 58.31
N HIS A 227 32.57 24.42 58.09
CA HIS A 227 31.71 25.22 58.97
C HIS A 227 31.65 24.59 60.37
N ASN A 228 31.33 23.31 60.46
CA ASN A 228 31.22 22.56 61.73
C ASN A 228 32.55 22.61 62.54
N ASN A 229 33.69 22.51 61.86
CA ASN A 229 35.02 22.62 62.48
C ASN A 229 35.31 24.04 63.02
N MET A 230 34.85 25.08 62.32
CA MET A 230 34.94 26.47 62.80
C MET A 230 33.98 26.73 63.97
N GLU A 231 32.79 26.13 63.96
CA GLU A 231 31.84 26.21 65.06
C GLU A 231 32.43 25.56 66.34
N GLU A 232 32.93 24.33 66.26
CA GLU A 232 33.57 23.62 67.38
C GLU A 232 34.74 24.43 67.98
N LYS A 233 35.58 25.04 67.14
CA LYS A 233 36.67 25.95 67.58
C LYS A 233 36.13 27.22 68.24
N THR A 234 35.04 27.77 67.74
CA THR A 234 34.39 28.96 68.30
C THR A 234 33.79 28.65 69.67
N GLN A 235 33.12 27.51 69.83
CA GLN A 235 32.60 27.03 71.11
C GLN A 235 33.73 26.83 72.14
N LYS A 236 34.85 26.22 71.76
CA LYS A 236 36.05 26.07 72.61
C LYS A 236 36.68 27.40 73.01
N LEU A 237 36.70 28.38 72.09
CA LEU A 237 37.16 29.74 72.38
C LEU A 237 36.25 30.44 73.39
N PHE A 238 34.92 30.35 73.23
CA PHE A 238 33.95 30.87 74.20
C PHE A 238 34.13 30.26 75.60
N GLN A 239 34.34 28.94 75.70
CA GLN A 239 34.64 28.28 76.98
C GLN A 239 35.93 28.84 77.63
N THR A 240 36.97 29.06 76.83
CA THR A 240 38.24 29.62 77.31
C THR A 240 38.07 31.06 77.79
N ILE A 241 37.32 31.89 77.05
CA ILE A 241 36.98 33.27 77.45
C ILE A 241 36.19 33.29 78.76
N ASN A 242 35.17 32.43 78.92
CA ASN A 242 34.37 32.35 80.14
C ASN A 242 35.22 31.96 81.36
N ASN A 243 36.13 30.98 81.21
CA ASN A 243 37.06 30.59 82.28
C ASN A 243 38.04 31.73 82.62
N SER A 244 38.54 32.46 81.62
CA SER A 244 39.39 33.64 81.83
C SER A 244 38.65 34.78 82.54
N GLN A 245 37.37 35.00 82.24
CA GLN A 245 36.53 35.98 82.92
C GLN A 245 36.33 35.61 84.40
N GLN A 246 36.00 34.35 84.70
CA GLN A 246 35.88 33.89 86.09
C GLN A 246 37.18 34.08 86.89
N ASN A 247 38.34 33.82 86.27
CA ASN A 247 39.65 34.07 86.89
C ASN A 247 39.90 35.58 87.15
N LEU A 248 39.51 36.46 86.22
CA LEU A 248 39.61 37.91 86.40
C LEU A 248 38.72 38.42 87.53
N ASP A 249 37.48 37.93 87.62
CA ASP A 249 36.56 38.28 88.71
C ASP A 249 37.07 37.76 90.08
N GLY A 250 37.70 36.58 90.12
CA GLY A 250 38.40 36.06 91.30
C GLY A 250 39.58 36.95 91.72
N ILE A 251 40.46 37.34 90.79
CA ILE A 251 41.58 38.26 91.05
C ILE A 251 41.07 39.61 91.58
N LYS A 252 39.97 40.12 91.02
CA LYS A 252 39.33 41.37 91.46
C LYS A 252 38.86 41.30 92.91
N LEU A 253 38.28 40.18 93.34
CA LEU A 253 37.92 39.95 94.75
C LEU A 253 39.15 39.92 95.66
N SER A 254 40.23 39.23 95.25
CA SER A 254 41.49 39.20 96.02
C SER A 254 42.16 40.58 96.11
N LEU A 255 42.07 41.41 95.07
CA LEU A 255 42.57 42.80 95.10
C LEU A 255 41.78 43.65 96.10
N ASN A 256 40.45 43.55 96.13
CA ASN A 256 39.62 44.25 97.12
C ASN A 256 39.99 43.85 98.56
N GLU A 257 40.24 42.55 98.82
CA GLU A 257 40.73 42.10 100.13
C GLU A 257 42.09 42.69 100.51
N ILE A 258 43.01 42.78 99.55
CA ILE A 258 44.35 43.38 99.76
C ILE A 258 44.22 44.88 100.05
N GLU A 259 43.31 45.58 99.38
CA GLU A 259 43.02 47.00 99.63
C GLU A 259 42.45 47.22 101.04
N MET A 260 41.47 46.42 101.47
CA MET A 260 40.96 46.47 102.85
C MET A 260 42.04 46.18 103.91
N LYS A 261 42.96 45.25 103.63
CA LYS A 261 44.11 44.94 104.51
C LYS A 261 45.13 46.08 104.53
N LYS A 262 45.42 46.71 103.39
CA LYS A 262 46.25 47.92 103.25
C LYS A 262 45.68 49.07 104.09
N ASP A 263 44.39 49.36 103.98
CA ASP A 263 43.77 50.48 104.70
C ASP A 263 43.73 50.22 106.21
N SER A 264 43.56 48.95 106.61
CA SER A 264 43.72 48.52 108.02
C SER A 264 45.16 48.73 108.54
N ILE A 265 46.18 48.45 107.72
CA ILE A 265 47.59 48.73 108.07
C ILE A 265 47.86 50.23 108.16
N VAL A 266 47.30 51.05 107.26
CA VAL A 266 47.42 52.52 107.33
C VAL A 266 46.79 53.05 108.63
N LEU A 267 45.63 52.54 109.05
CA LEU A 267 45.04 52.84 110.34
C LEU A 267 45.96 52.48 111.51
N ILE A 268 46.56 51.28 111.50
CA ILE A 268 47.51 50.84 112.54
C ILE A 268 48.77 51.73 112.58
N VAL A 269 49.35 52.08 111.42
CA VAL A 269 50.50 52.98 111.33
C VAL A 269 50.16 54.38 111.86
N ASN A 270 48.99 54.93 111.51
CA ASN A 270 48.53 56.20 112.04
C ASN A 270 48.28 56.15 113.56
N MET A 271 47.78 55.03 114.09
CA MET A 271 47.63 54.83 115.55
C MET A 271 49.01 54.74 116.24
N ILE A 272 49.98 54.04 115.64
CA ILE A 272 51.34 53.95 116.17
C ILE A 272 52.04 55.32 116.14
N GLN A 273 51.92 56.10 115.05
CA GLN A 273 52.44 57.47 115.00
C GLN A 273 51.80 58.36 116.06
N ASN A 274 50.48 58.31 116.24
CA ASN A 274 49.79 59.10 117.28
C ASN A 274 50.17 58.67 118.71
N LEU A 275 50.56 57.40 118.93
CA LEU A 275 51.16 56.95 120.18
C LEU A 275 52.61 57.45 120.32
N PHE A 276 53.41 57.43 119.25
CA PHE A 276 54.79 57.94 119.25
C PHE A 276 54.86 59.45 119.54
N TYR A 277 53.96 60.25 118.94
CA TYR A 277 53.79 61.67 119.24
C TYR A 277 53.30 61.95 120.68
N LYS A 278 52.74 60.95 121.38
CA LYS A 278 52.38 61.02 122.81
C LYS A 278 53.47 60.51 123.76
N ILE A 279 54.60 60.04 123.24
CA ILE A 279 55.71 59.44 124.01
C ILE A 279 56.97 60.32 123.98
N ILE A 280 57.10 61.25 123.03
CA ILE A 280 58.38 61.93 122.70
C ILE A 280 58.55 63.37 123.26
N GLY A 281 57.46 64.11 123.47
CA GLY A 281 57.52 65.58 123.56
C GLY A 281 56.49 66.22 122.62
N ILE A 282 55.36 66.76 123.08
CA ILE A 282 54.86 66.85 124.48
C ILE A 282 54.96 65.51 125.21
#